data_AF-A0A848EAT7-F1
#
_entry.id   AF-A0A848EAT7-F1
#
_cell.length_a   1.000
_cell.length_b   1.000
_cell.length_c   1.000
_cell.angle_alpha   90.00
_cell.angle_beta   90.00
_cell.angle_gamma   90.00
#
_symmetry.space_group_name_H-M   'P 1'
#
loop_
_entity.id
_entity.type
_entity.pdbx_description
1 polymer ?
#
loop_
_entity_poly.entity_id
_entity_poly.type
_entity_poly.pdbx_seq_one_letter_code
_entity_poly.pdbx_strand_id
1 'polypeptide(L)'
;MVSRLFETIAQWTGRQAGRASTSLVALAFIVAWAVCGPLFEFSNTWQLVINTGTTIVTFLMVFLMQNTQNRDTRAIQLKLDELIRVTQGAQDQMISLEDCTEEQLDAMKRRFDTLRDTAQ
;
A
#
# COMPACT_ATOMS: atom_id res chain seq x y z
N MET A 1 13.50 13.88 16.88
CA MET A 1 13.14 15.07 16.07
C MET A 1 12.95 14.69 14.60
N VAL A 2 13.92 13.99 13.98
CA VAL A 2 13.84 13.45 12.61
C VAL A 2 12.63 12.52 12.40
N SER A 3 12.33 11.64 13.35
CA SER A 3 11.19 10.71 13.29
C SER A 3 9.82 11.40 13.23
N ARG A 4 9.60 12.48 14.00
CA ARG A 4 8.34 13.23 13.98
C ARG A 4 8.15 14.04 12.70
N LEU A 5 9.23 14.57 12.12
CA LEU A 5 9.20 15.20 10.80
C LEU A 5 8.89 14.17 9.71
N PHE A 6 9.50 12.99 9.79
CA PHE A 6 9.23 11.88 8.85
C PHE A 6 7.78 11.41 8.92
N GLU A 7 7.23 11.22 10.12
CA GLU A 7 5.83 10.83 10.31
C GLU A 7 4.85 11.91 9.82
N THR A 8 5.14 13.18 10.08
CA THR A 8 4.30 14.30 9.63
C THR A 8 4.35 14.46 8.11
N ILE A 9 5.54 14.36 7.51
CA ILE A 9 5.72 14.40 6.05
C ILE A 9 5.07 13.18 5.40
N ALA A 10 5.22 11.98 5.96
CA ALA A 10 4.59 10.76 5.45
C ALA A 10 3.05 10.83 5.51
N GLN A 11 2.49 11.29 6.63
CA GLN A 11 1.04 11.46 6.78
C GLN A 11 0.48 12.58 5.90
N TRP A 12 1.23 13.68 5.71
CA TRP A 12 0.83 14.77 4.84
C TRP A 12 0.91 14.37 3.35
N THR A 13 2.00 13.70 2.95
CA THR A 13 2.20 13.20 1.59
C THR A 13 1.15 12.15 1.22
N GLY A 14 0.81 11.23 2.14
CA GLY A 14 -0.23 10.23 1.92
C GLY A 14 -1.64 10.81 1.74
N ARG A 15 -1.99 11.88 2.47
CA ARG A 15 -3.29 12.58 2.30
C ARG A 15 -3.35 13.45 1.05
N GLN A 16 -2.20 13.94 0.61
CA GLN A 16 -2.09 14.87 -0.51
C GLN A 16 -1.91 14.18 -1.87
N ALA A 17 -1.31 12.99 -1.92
CA ALA A 17 -1.14 12.24 -3.17
C ALA A 17 -2.46 11.89 -3.88
N GLY A 18 -3.60 11.94 -3.17
CA GLY A 18 -4.93 11.66 -3.74
C GLY A 18 -5.80 12.88 -4.10
N ARG A 19 -5.41 14.13 -3.79
CA ARG A 19 -6.24 15.33 -4.08
C ARG A 19 -5.73 16.05 -5.32
N ALA A 20 -6.62 16.30 -6.30
CA ALA A 20 -6.30 17.03 -7.55
C ALA A 20 -5.57 18.38 -7.36
N SER A 21 -5.71 19.01 -6.18
CA SER A 21 -5.01 20.23 -5.80
C SER A 21 -3.48 20.09 -5.70
N THR A 22 -2.93 18.91 -5.38
CA THR A 22 -1.49 18.71 -5.22
C THR A 22 -0.79 18.49 -6.55
N SER A 23 -1.48 17.84 -7.50
CA SER A 23 -1.05 17.78 -8.89
C SER A 23 -0.91 19.18 -9.49
N LEU A 24 -1.81 20.10 -9.13
CA LEU A 24 -1.77 21.48 -9.61
C LEU A 24 -0.55 22.25 -9.06
N VAL A 25 -0.20 22.05 -7.79
CA VAL A 25 0.99 22.65 -7.16
C VAL A 25 2.28 22.07 -7.75
N ALA A 26 2.34 20.76 -7.96
CA ALA A 26 3.49 20.11 -8.61
C ALA A 26 3.68 20.63 -10.04
N LEU A 27 2.60 20.78 -10.79
CA LEU A 27 2.61 21.35 -12.14
C LEU A 27 3.09 22.80 -12.13
N ALA A 28 2.60 23.62 -11.20
CA ALA A 28 3.06 25.00 -11.04
C ALA A 28 4.56 25.08 -10.72
N PHE A 29 5.08 24.15 -9.90
CA PHE A 29 6.51 24.04 -9.60
C PHE A 29 7.35 23.71 -10.85
N ILE A 30 6.89 22.78 -11.69
CA ILE A 30 7.55 22.41 -12.95
C ILE A 30 7.55 23.61 -13.91
N VAL A 31 6.43 24.32 -14.03
CA VAL A 31 6.32 25.52 -14.87
C VAL A 31 7.27 26.62 -14.38
N ALA A 32 7.32 26.88 -13.08
CA ALA A 32 8.23 27.87 -12.50
C ALA A 32 9.70 27.51 -12.77
N TRP A 33 10.07 26.24 -12.62
CA TRP A 33 11.41 25.75 -12.97
C TRP A 33 11.73 25.95 -14.46
N ALA A 34 10.78 25.65 -15.36
CA ALA A 34 10.98 25.83 -16.80
C ALA A 34 11.15 27.30 -17.19
N VAL A 35 10.40 28.22 -16.57
CA VAL A 35 10.51 29.67 -16.79
C VAL A 35 11.81 30.25 -16.25
N CYS A 36 12.35 29.68 -15.17
CA CYS A 36 13.67 30.07 -14.65
C CYS A 36 14.84 29.50 -15.48
N GLY A 37 14.62 28.44 -16.27
CA GLY A 37 15.64 27.78 -17.09
C GLY A 37 16.43 28.68 -18.05
N PRO A 38 15.80 29.62 -18.79
CA PRO A 38 16.49 30.58 -19.65
C PRO A 38 17.51 31.47 -18.92
N LEU A 39 17.31 31.79 -17.64
CA LEU A 39 18.25 32.57 -16.84
C LEU A 39 19.56 31.80 -16.57
N PHE A 40 19.50 30.47 -16.61
CA PHE A 40 20.63 29.57 -16.38
C PHE A 40 21.06 28.85 -17.66
N GLU A 41 20.60 29.33 -18.83
CA GLU A 41 20.87 28.75 -20.16
C GLU A 41 20.59 27.24 -20.25
N PHE A 42 19.66 26.73 -19.42
CA PHE A 42 19.41 25.30 -19.25
C PHE A 42 20.71 24.49 -19.02
N SER A 43 21.64 25.01 -18.24
CA SER A 43 22.93 24.39 -17.95
C SER A 43 22.81 22.95 -17.44
N ASN A 44 23.88 22.18 -17.60
CA ASN A 44 23.96 20.81 -17.09
C ASN A 44 23.67 20.72 -15.59
N THR A 45 24.13 21.70 -14.80
CA THR A 45 23.84 21.76 -13.36
C THR A 45 22.36 22.02 -13.08
N TRP A 46 21.72 22.90 -13.85
CA TRP A 46 20.29 23.19 -13.72
C TRP A 46 19.42 21.96 -13.97
N GLN A 47 19.75 21.19 -15.01
CA GLN A 47 19.07 19.94 -15.35
C GLN A 47 19.38 18.82 -14.33
N LEU A 48 20.64 18.71 -13.90
CA LEU A 48 21.06 17.70 -12.93
C LEU A 48 20.30 17.86 -11.60
N VAL A 49 20.15 19.08 -11.09
CA VAL A 49 19.45 19.34 -9.83
C VAL A 49 18.00 18.85 -9.88
N ILE A 50 17.26 19.15 -10.94
CA ILE A 50 15.85 18.71 -11.02
C ILE A 50 15.76 17.19 -11.23
N ASN A 51 16.63 16.62 -12.05
CA ASN A 51 16.60 15.19 -12.37
C ASN A 51 16.97 14.35 -11.14
N THR A 52 18.07 14.70 -10.47
CA THR A 52 18.52 14.03 -9.24
C THR A 52 17.51 14.23 -8.12
N GLY A 53 16.99 15.44 -7.92
CA GLY A 53 16.00 15.74 -6.89
C GLY A 53 14.70 14.95 -7.09
N THR A 54 14.16 14.95 -8.31
CA THR A 54 12.92 14.22 -8.64
C THR A 54 13.11 12.71 -8.48
N THR A 55 14.28 12.18 -8.83
CA THR A 55 14.59 10.75 -8.65
C THR A 55 14.56 10.35 -7.17
N ILE A 56 15.19 11.14 -6.29
CA ILE A 56 15.19 10.91 -4.85
C ILE A 56 13.75 10.97 -4.29
N VAL A 57 12.98 11.99 -4.67
CA VAL A 57 11.59 12.15 -4.22
C VAL A 57 10.72 10.99 -4.72
N THR A 58 10.88 10.57 -5.97
CA THR A 58 10.13 9.45 -6.55
C THR A 58 10.47 8.15 -5.83
N PHE A 59 11.75 7.88 -5.58
CA PHE A 59 12.19 6.72 -4.82
C PHE A 59 11.54 6.69 -3.44
N LEU A 60 11.60 7.81 -2.70
CA LEU A 60 10.95 7.94 -1.40
C LEU A 60 9.42 7.74 -1.50
N MET A 61 8.78 8.33 -2.51
CA MET A 61 7.34 8.22 -2.72
C MET A 61 6.90 6.78 -2.98
N VAL A 62 7.68 6.00 -3.73
CA VAL A 62 7.41 4.56 -3.94
C VAL A 62 7.41 3.82 -2.60
N PHE A 63 8.40 4.05 -1.73
CA PHE A 63 8.41 3.44 -0.38
C PHE A 63 7.21 3.86 0.47
N LEU A 64 6.89 5.16 0.48
CA LEU A 64 5.76 5.68 1.25
C LEU A 64 4.42 5.14 0.74
N MET A 65 4.27 5.05 -0.58
CA MET A 65 3.10 4.50 -1.25
C MET A 65 2.97 3.01 -0.94
N GLN A 66 4.05 2.24 -1.06
CA GLN A 66 4.07 0.82 -0.70
C GLN A 66 3.72 0.59 0.78
N ASN A 67 4.25 1.39 1.71
CA ASN A 67 3.90 1.28 3.13
C ASN A 67 2.40 1.55 3.38
N THR A 68 1.84 2.55 2.70
CA THR A 68 0.41 2.87 2.80
C THR A 68 -0.43 1.77 2.17
N GLN A 69 -0.07 1.30 0.97
CA GLN A 69 -0.74 0.22 0.25
C GLN A 69 -0.70 -1.09 1.05
N ASN A 70 0.43 -1.45 1.66
CA ASN A 70 0.54 -2.65 2.49
C ASN A 70 -0.41 -2.61 3.69
N ARG A 71 -0.57 -1.44 4.32
CA ARG A 71 -1.52 -1.27 5.43
C ARG A 71 -2.97 -1.37 4.96
N ASP A 72 -3.30 -0.74 3.84
CA ASP A 72 -4.66 -0.74 3.29
C ASP A 72 -5.07 -2.14 2.82
N THR A 73 -4.17 -2.88 2.17
CA THR A 73 -4.37 -4.28 1.79
C THR A 73 -4.67 -5.16 3.01
N ARG A 74 -3.90 -5.02 4.10
CA ARG A 74 -4.15 -5.76 5.34
C ARG A 74 -5.50 -5.45 5.96
N ALA A 75 -5.93 -4.19 5.92
CA ALA A 75 -7.24 -3.79 6.41
C ALA A 75 -8.38 -4.35 5.55
N ILE A 76 -8.18 -4.49 4.23
CA ILE A 76 -9.14 -5.13 3.33
C ILE A 76 -9.27 -6.62 3.65
N GLN A 77 -8.15 -7.33 3.83
CA GLN A 77 -8.17 -8.75 4.22
C GLN A 77 -8.94 -8.95 5.52
N LEU A 78 -8.64 -8.18 6.57
CA LEU A 78 -9.31 -8.30 7.86
C LEU A 78 -10.83 -8.04 7.79
N LYS A 79 -11.27 -7.13 6.91
CA LYS A 79 -12.70 -6.88 6.66
C LYS A 79 -13.36 -8.01 5.88
N LEU A 80 -12.64 -8.61 4.92
CA LEU A 80 -13.11 -9.80 4.19
C LEU A 80 -13.24 -10.98 5.14
N ASP A 81 -12.28 -11.19 6.03
CA ASP A 81 -12.30 -12.26 7.04
C ASP A 81 -13.53 -12.12 7.95
N GLU A 82 -13.81 -10.90 8.42
CA GLU A 82 -15.00 -10.64 9.22
C GLU A 82 -16.28 -10.85 8.40
N LEU A 83 -16.33 -10.38 7.15
CA LEU A 83 -17.49 -10.60 6.28
C LEU A 83 -17.75 -12.09 6.03
N ILE A 84 -16.70 -12.88 5.78
CA ILE A 84 -16.77 -14.34 5.64
C ILE A 84 -17.30 -14.95 6.93
N ARG A 85 -16.78 -14.53 8.10
CA ARG A 85 -17.22 -15.01 9.40
C ARG A 85 -18.71 -14.73 9.67
N VAL A 86 -19.22 -13.56 9.30
CA VAL A 86 -20.64 -13.21 9.52
C VAL A 86 -21.57 -13.82 8.46
N THR A 87 -21.11 -13.97 7.21
CA THR A 87 -21.91 -14.61 6.14
C THR A 87 -21.91 -16.14 6.21
N GLN A 88 -20.83 -16.75 6.71
CA GLN A 88 -20.75 -18.18 7.03
C GLN A 88 -21.13 -18.44 8.49
N GLY A 89 -22.26 -17.91 8.96
CA GLY A 89 -22.69 -17.96 10.36
C GLY A 89 -22.86 -19.32 11.05
N ALA A 90 -22.19 -20.41 10.65
CA ALA A 90 -22.27 -21.72 11.33
C ALA A 90 -21.19 -22.76 10.94
N GLN A 91 -19.90 -22.42 10.73
CA GLN A 91 -18.87 -23.47 10.72
C GLN A 91 -17.55 -23.03 11.35
N ASP A 92 -17.43 -23.35 12.63
CA ASP A 92 -16.39 -23.03 13.61
C ASP A 92 -15.00 -23.67 13.31
N GLN A 93 -14.63 -23.88 12.03
CA GLN A 93 -13.40 -24.59 11.65
C GLN A 93 -12.60 -23.96 10.51
N MET A 94 -13.02 -22.81 9.95
CA MET A 94 -12.26 -22.13 8.88
C MET A 94 -11.45 -20.93 9.43
N ILE A 95 -11.05 -20.96 10.70
CA ILE A 95 -10.12 -19.98 11.28
C ILE A 95 -8.70 -20.41 10.88
N SER A 96 -8.13 -19.67 9.94
CA SER A 96 -6.71 -19.69 9.53
C SER A 96 -6.15 -21.05 9.10
N LEU A 97 -6.55 -21.54 7.91
CA LEU A 97 -5.82 -22.62 7.21
C LEU A 97 -4.34 -22.27 6.98
N GLU A 98 -4.01 -20.99 7.00
CA GLU A 98 -2.66 -20.44 6.83
C GLU A 98 -1.77 -20.70 8.06
N ASP A 99 -2.38 -20.78 9.25
CA ASP A 99 -1.70 -21.03 10.53
C ASP A 99 -1.90 -22.47 11.05
N CYS A 100 -2.70 -23.29 10.36
CA CYS A 100 -2.93 -24.68 10.72
C CYS A 100 -1.70 -25.54 10.45
N THR A 101 -1.36 -26.42 11.39
CA THR A 101 -0.34 -27.44 11.14
C THR A 101 -0.85 -28.49 10.16
N GLU A 102 0.06 -29.17 9.47
CA GLU A 102 -0.26 -30.17 8.45
C GLU A 102 -1.16 -31.29 9.00
N GLU A 103 -0.94 -31.69 10.26
CA GLU A 103 -1.77 -32.66 10.99
C GLU A 103 -3.22 -32.19 11.18
N GLN A 104 -3.44 -30.90 11.41
CA GLN A 104 -4.78 -30.31 11.56
C GLN A 104 -5.52 -30.26 10.22
N LEU A 105 -4.81 -29.97 9.13
CA LEU A 105 -5.36 -30.04 7.78
C LEU A 105 -5.81 -31.47 7.42
N ASP A 106 -4.99 -32.46 7.74
CA ASP A 106 -5.27 -33.87 7.48
C ASP A 106 -6.49 -34.37 8.28
N ALA A 107 -6.61 -33.96 9.54
CA ALA A 107 -7.77 -34.29 10.38
C ALA A 107 -9.07 -33.70 9.82
N MET A 108 -9.02 -32.47 9.30
CA MET A 108 -10.17 -31.81 8.69
C MET A 108 -10.60 -32.49 7.39
N LYS A 109 -9.63 -32.88 6.54
CA LYS A 109 -9.87 -33.62 5.30
C LYS A 109 -10.57 -34.96 5.54
N ARG A 110 -10.09 -35.75 6.52
CA ARG A 110 -10.73 -37.03 6.90
C ARG A 110 -12.16 -36.85 7.37
N ARG A 111 -12.45 -35.74 8.07
CA ARG A 111 -13.80 -35.43 8.57
C ARG A 111 -14.76 -35.11 7.43
N PHE A 112 -14.31 -34.41 6.39
CA PHE A 112 -15.08 -34.16 5.17
C PHE A 112 -15.29 -35.42 4.34
N ASP A 113 -14.28 -36.27 4.19
CA ASP A 113 -14.42 -37.55 3.48
C ASP A 113 -15.46 -38.45 4.16
N THR A 114 -15.45 -38.50 5.50
CA THR A 114 -16.44 -39.27 6.28
C THR A 114 -17.86 -38.71 6.08
N LEU A 115 -18.03 -37.38 6.10
CA LEU A 115 -19.34 -36.75 5.87
C LEU A 115 -19.85 -36.97 4.43
N ARG A 116 -18.94 -37.01 3.44
CA ARG A 116 -19.28 -37.31 2.05
C ARG A 116 -19.77 -38.75 1.88
N ASP A 117 -19.14 -39.69 2.56
CA ASP A 117 -19.50 -41.10 2.51
C ASP A 117 -20.81 -41.40 3.28
N THR A 118 -21.16 -40.56 4.27
CA THR A 118 -22.42 -40.70 5.02
C THR A 118 -23.62 -40.01 4.34
N ALA A 119 -23.37 -39.18 3.32
CA ALA A 119 -24.38 -38.45 2.55
C ALA A 119 -24.74 -39.13 1.21
N GLN A 120 -24.16 -40.30 0.91
CA GLN A 120 -24.59 -41.23 -0.15
C GLN A 120 -25.47 -42.34 0.44
#